data_AF-A0A915ADD6-F1
#
_entry.id   AF-A0A915ADD6-F1
#
_cell.length_a   1.000
_cell.length_b   1.000
_cell.length_c   1.000
_cell.angle_alpha   90.00
_cell.angle_beta   90.00
_cell.angle_gamma   90.00
#
_symmetry.space_group_name_H-M   'P 1'
#
loop_
_entity.id
_entity.type
_entity.pdbx_description
1 polymer ?
#
loop_
_entity_poly.entity_id
_entity_poly.type
_entity_poly.pdbx_seq_one_letter_code
_entity_poly.pdbx_strand_id
1 'polypeptide(L)'
;MGYVMGKAEGERENWHGHVTAVTVAPTYRRLRLAARMMQTLEHISEMKKCYFVDLFVRVSNAVAISMYTALGYVVYRRIIDYYSGENEEDAFDMRKALSRDVEKKSMIPIKQPVTCDEIDLRD
;
A
#
# COMPACT_ATOMS: atom_id res chain seq x y z
N MET A 1 14.46 -14.66 -7.26
CA MET A 1 13.17 -15.16 -6.77
C MET A 1 12.53 -14.09 -5.89
N GLY A 2 11.21 -14.06 -5.75
CA GLY A 2 10.47 -13.04 -5.01
C GLY A 2 9.02 -13.49 -4.78
N TYR A 3 8.32 -12.82 -3.87
CA TYR A 3 6.93 -13.13 -3.55
C TYR A 3 6.13 -11.84 -3.27
N VAL A 4 4.81 -11.98 -3.35
CA VAL A 4 3.84 -11.00 -2.88
C VAL A 4 2.77 -11.72 -2.06
N MET A 5 2.32 -11.07 -0.99
CA MET A 5 1.25 -11.52 -0.11
C MET A 5 0.33 -10.34 0.16
N GLY A 6 -0.97 -10.59 0.12
CA GLY A 6 -1.99 -9.61 0.47
C GLY A 6 -3.33 -10.25 0.76
N LYS A 7 -4.24 -9.44 1.29
CA LYS A 7 -5.62 -9.81 1.64
C LYS A 7 -6.59 -8.77 1.08
N ALA A 8 -7.88 -9.08 1.12
CA ALA A 8 -8.93 -8.09 0.90
C ALA A 8 -9.66 -7.89 2.22
N GLU A 9 -9.86 -6.64 2.63
CA GLU A 9 -10.39 -6.28 3.94
C GLU A 9 -11.13 -4.94 3.94
N GLY A 10 -11.65 -4.55 5.10
CA GLY A 10 -12.49 -3.37 5.31
C GLY A 10 -13.96 -3.60 4.99
N GLU A 11 -14.75 -2.53 5.05
CA GLU A 11 -16.19 -2.55 4.75
C GLU A 11 -16.62 -1.37 3.89
N ARG A 12 -17.71 -1.53 3.12
CA ARG A 12 -18.31 -0.46 2.31
C ARG A 12 -17.28 0.20 1.38
N GLU A 13 -17.12 1.53 1.44
CA GLU A 13 -16.15 2.29 0.63
C GLU A 13 -14.69 2.03 1.05
N ASN A 14 -14.47 1.44 2.24
CA ASN A 14 -13.18 0.95 2.69
C ASN A 14 -12.93 -0.52 2.29
N TRP A 15 -13.79 -1.18 1.51
CA TRP A 15 -13.47 -2.53 1.00
C TRP A 15 -12.30 -2.44 0.00
N HIS A 16 -11.12 -2.91 0.38
CA HIS A 16 -9.88 -2.71 -0.36
C HIS A 16 -8.96 -3.95 -0.35
N GLY A 17 -7.97 -3.96 -1.23
CA GLY A 17 -6.88 -4.95 -1.18
C GLY A 17 -5.68 -4.40 -0.42
N HIS A 18 -5.18 -5.12 0.57
CA HIS A 18 -4.02 -4.71 1.35
C HIS A 18 -2.79 -5.56 1.01
N VAL A 19 -1.68 -4.91 0.65
CA VAL A 19 -0.41 -5.61 0.40
C VAL A 19 0.37 -5.73 1.71
N THR A 20 0.33 -6.92 2.28
CA THR A 20 1.04 -7.25 3.52
C THR A 20 2.55 -7.34 3.32
N ALA A 21 3.00 -7.91 2.20
CA ALA A 21 4.43 -8.04 1.92
C ALA A 21 4.69 -8.19 0.42
N VAL A 22 5.72 -7.51 -0.07
CA VAL A 22 6.31 -7.78 -1.39
C VAL A 22 7.82 -7.72 -1.28
N THR A 23 8.50 -8.72 -1.82
CA THR A 23 9.96 -8.76 -1.80
C THR A 23 10.53 -9.43 -3.04
N VAL A 24 11.72 -8.97 -3.42
CA VAL A 24 12.50 -9.54 -4.51
C VAL A 24 13.94 -9.65 -4.03
N ALA A 25 14.49 -10.87 -4.14
CA ALA A 25 15.88 -11.16 -3.83
C ALA A 25 16.82 -10.19 -4.58
N PRO A 26 17.89 -9.66 -3.96
CA PRO A 26 18.74 -8.62 -4.55
C PRO A 26 19.23 -8.93 -5.97
N THR A 27 19.63 -10.17 -6.23
CA THR A 27 20.11 -10.64 -7.54
C THR A 27 19.05 -10.63 -8.65
N TYR A 28 17.77 -10.47 -8.31
CA TYR A 28 16.64 -10.44 -9.24
C TYR A 28 15.92 -9.08 -9.26
N ARG A 29 16.49 -8.05 -8.62
CA ARG A 29 15.94 -6.68 -8.65
C ARG A 29 16.18 -6.03 -10.01
N ARG A 30 15.49 -4.91 -10.27
CA ARG A 30 15.53 -4.15 -11.55
C ARG A 30 15.04 -4.92 -12.80
N LEU A 31 14.51 -6.13 -12.62
CA LEU A 31 13.83 -6.91 -13.66
C LEU A 31 12.30 -6.70 -13.67
N ARG A 32 11.81 -5.66 -12.99
CA ARG A 32 10.38 -5.33 -12.82
C ARG A 32 9.52 -6.45 -12.21
N LEU A 33 10.11 -7.39 -11.47
CA LEU A 33 9.38 -8.49 -10.84
C LEU A 33 8.37 -8.02 -9.79
N ALA A 34 8.78 -7.08 -8.91
CA ALA A 34 7.87 -6.49 -7.92
C ALA A 34 6.68 -5.79 -8.58
N ALA A 35 6.93 -5.01 -9.64
CA ALA A 35 5.87 -4.35 -10.41
C ALA A 35 4.87 -5.35 -11.01
N ARG A 36 5.36 -6.46 -11.59
CA ARG A 36 4.47 -7.51 -12.13
C ARG A 36 3.64 -8.18 -11.03
N MET A 37 4.25 -8.47 -9.88
CA MET A 37 3.54 -9.04 -8.74
C MET A 37 2.46 -8.09 -8.20
N MET A 38 2.76 -6.80 -8.11
CA MET A 38 1.77 -5.77 -7.73
C MET A 38 0.61 -5.70 -8.74
N GLN A 39 0.90 -5.72 -10.05
CA GLN A 39 -0.14 -5.75 -11.08
C GLN A 39 -1.07 -6.96 -10.96
N THR A 40 -0.52 -8.13 -10.66
CA THR A 40 -1.34 -9.34 -10.41
C THR A 40 -2.23 -9.15 -9.18
N LEU A 41 -1.70 -8.58 -8.09
CA LEU A 41 -2.49 -8.32 -6.89
C LEU A 41 -3.59 -7.29 -7.16
N GLU A 42 -3.27 -6.19 -7.84
CA GLU A 42 -4.24 -5.18 -8.27
C GLU A 42 -5.37 -5.79 -9.11
N HIS A 43 -5.02 -6.67 -10.05
CA HIS A 43 -6.01 -7.39 -10.86
C HIS A 43 -6.93 -8.29 -10.02
N ILE A 44 -6.38 -9.00 -9.02
CA ILE A 44 -7.19 -9.81 -8.10
C ILE A 44 -8.10 -8.92 -7.26
N SER A 45 -7.63 -7.77 -6.79
CA SER A 45 -8.43 -6.79 -6.04
C SER A 45 -9.56 -6.19 -6.88
N GLU A 46 -9.32 -5.93 -8.17
CA GLU A 46 -10.35 -5.53 -9.14
C GLU A 46 -11.44 -6.61 -9.28
N MET A 47 -11.06 -7.89 -9.40
CA MET A 47 -12.02 -8.99 -9.46
C MET A 47 -12.85 -9.09 -8.18
N LYS A 48 -12.26 -8.80 -7.02
CA LYS A 48 -12.94 -8.73 -5.72
C LYS A 48 -13.74 -7.44 -5.51
N LYS A 49 -13.83 -6.57 -6.52
CA LYS A 49 -14.55 -5.28 -6.46
C LYS A 49 -14.06 -4.37 -5.33
N CYS A 50 -12.75 -4.37 -5.06
CA CYS A 50 -12.13 -3.44 -4.12
C CYS A 50 -12.21 -2.00 -4.65
N TYR A 51 -12.31 -1.01 -3.74
CA TYR A 51 -12.26 0.41 -4.09
C TYR A 51 -10.84 0.89 -4.38
N PHE A 52 -9.86 0.36 -3.65
CA PHE A 52 -8.45 0.70 -3.81
C PHE A 52 -7.55 -0.47 -3.43
N VAL A 53 -6.25 -0.30 -3.65
CA VAL A 53 -5.19 -1.11 -3.04
C VAL A 53 -4.33 -0.20 -2.19
N ASP A 54 -4.00 -0.64 -0.98
CA ASP A 54 -3.08 0.07 -0.08
C ASP A 54 -1.90 -0.80 0.37
N LEU A 55 -0.96 -0.15 1.04
CA LEU A 55 0.20 -0.74 1.67
C LEU A 55 0.86 0.24 2.63
N PHE A 56 1.61 -0.30 3.59
CA PHE A 56 2.50 0.46 4.45
C PHE A 56 3.95 0.31 4.01
N VAL A 57 4.67 1.43 3.93
CA VAL A 57 6.09 1.46 3.57
C VAL A 57 6.86 2.38 4.50
N ARG A 58 8.03 1.92 4.95
CA ARG A 58 8.99 2.73 5.73
C ARG A 58 9.31 4.04 5.02
N VAL A 59 9.27 5.16 5.74
CA VAL A 59 9.56 6.49 5.16
C VAL A 59 10.97 6.59 4.58
N SER A 60 11.94 5.84 5.13
CA SER A 60 13.32 5.76 4.62
C SER A 60 13.49 4.92 3.35
N ASN A 61 12.50 4.10 2.97
CA ASN A 61 12.61 3.18 1.83
C ASN A 61 12.31 3.88 0.49
N ALA A 62 13.18 4.81 0.10
CA ALA A 62 13.04 5.60 -1.12
C ALA A 62 12.91 4.75 -2.40
N VAL A 63 13.54 3.57 -2.44
CA VAL A 63 13.46 2.66 -3.60
C VAL A 63 12.05 2.09 -3.76
N ALA A 64 11.44 1.62 -2.67
CA ALA A 64 10.07 1.10 -2.69
C ALA A 64 9.06 2.23 -2.96
N ILE A 65 9.20 3.38 -2.29
CA ILE A 65 8.34 4.55 -2.51
C ILE A 65 8.37 4.95 -3.99
N SER A 66 9.55 5.09 -4.59
CA SER A 66 9.69 5.43 -6.02
C SER A 66 9.02 4.38 -6.93
N MET A 67 9.15 3.10 -6.61
CA MET A 67 8.47 2.03 -7.34
C MET A 67 6.95 2.16 -7.25
N TYR A 68 6.38 2.36 -6.06
CA TYR A 68 4.94 2.50 -5.87
C TYR A 68 4.40 3.77 -6.53
N THR A 69 5.09 4.90 -6.42
CA THR A 69 4.75 6.13 -7.14
C THR A 69 4.72 5.91 -8.65
N ALA A 70 5.70 5.19 -9.21
CA ALA A 70 5.72 4.84 -10.64
C ALA A 70 4.57 3.90 -11.05
N LEU A 71 4.01 3.13 -10.12
CA LEU A 71 2.81 2.30 -10.33
C LEU A 71 1.50 3.06 -10.15
N GLY A 72 1.56 4.35 -9.77
CA GLY A 72 0.40 5.23 -9.60
C GLY A 72 -0.14 5.31 -8.17
N TYR A 73 0.60 4.81 -7.18
CA TYR A 73 0.22 4.99 -5.77
C TYR A 73 0.58 6.40 -5.29
N VAL A 74 -0.25 6.94 -4.40
CA VAL A 74 -0.03 8.22 -3.74
C VAL A 74 0.11 8.02 -2.23
N VAL A 75 0.87 8.88 -1.57
CA VAL A 75 0.89 8.91 -0.10
C VAL A 75 -0.47 9.45 0.36
N TYR A 76 -1.26 8.59 1.00
CA TYR A 76 -2.56 8.94 1.54
C TYR A 76 -2.43 9.57 2.92
N ARG A 77 -1.62 8.98 3.80
CA ARG A 77 -1.32 9.53 5.13
C ARG A 77 0.04 9.04 5.63
N ARG A 78 0.54 9.70 6.67
CA ARG A 78 1.70 9.27 7.45
C ARG A 78 1.22 8.66 8.76
N ILE A 79 1.82 7.54 9.12
CA ILE A 79 1.53 6.79 10.34
C ILE A 79 2.74 6.89 11.25
N ILE A 80 2.52 7.44 12.44
CA ILE A 80 3.55 7.68 13.44
C ILE A 80 3.90 6.35 14.10
N ASP A 81 5.21 6.08 14.23
CA ASP A 81 5.76 4.94 14.98
C ASP A 81 5.21 3.57 14.55
N TYR A 82 4.86 3.42 13.27
CA TYR A 82 4.28 2.18 12.74
C TYR A 82 5.23 0.99 12.83
N TYR A 83 6.50 1.18 12.45
CA TYR A 83 7.50 0.14 12.56
C TYR A 83 8.23 0.26 13.89
N SER A 84 7.83 -0.59 14.84
CA SER A 84 8.51 -0.75 16.12
C SER A 84 9.73 -1.68 16.01
N GLY A 85 10.77 -1.43 16.82
CA GLY A 85 12.02 -2.18 16.81
C GLY A 85 13.19 -1.37 17.38
N GLU A 86 14.42 -1.68 16.97
CA GLU A 86 15.62 -0.93 17.39
C GLU A 86 15.61 0.54 16.90
N ASN A 87 14.92 0.80 15.79
CA ASN A 87 14.67 2.13 15.27
C ASN A 87 13.17 2.26 15.03
N GLU A 88 12.49 3.00 15.91
CA GLU A 88 11.12 3.44 15.68
C GLU A 88 11.09 4.25 14.38
N GLU A 89 10.17 3.89 13.50
CA GLU A 89 10.07 4.52 12.20
C GLU A 89 8.62 4.63 11.74
N ASP A 90 8.27 5.83 11.27
CA ASP A 90 7.00 6.09 10.62
C ASP A 90 6.82 5.28 9.33
N ALA A 91 5.56 5.10 8.94
CA ALA A 91 5.19 4.55 7.65
C ALA A 91 4.40 5.56 6.82
N PHE A 92 4.49 5.42 5.50
CA PHE A 92 3.48 5.95 4.60
C PHE A 92 2.45 4.87 4.30
N ASP A 93 1.18 5.22 4.48
CA ASP A 93 0.04 4.53 3.86
C ASP A 93 -0.05 5.05 2.43
N MET A 94 0.26 4.19 1.46
CA MET A 94 0.19 4.52 0.05
C MET A 94 -1.00 3.83 -0.59
N ARG A 95 -1.83 4.59 -1.31
CA ARG A 95 -3.08 4.09 -1.92
C ARG A 95 -3.11 4.28 -3.43
N LYS A 96 -3.79 3.37 -4.11
CA LYS A 96 -4.14 3.45 -5.53
C LYS A 96 -5.60 3.07 -5.72
N ALA A 97 -6.42 4.02 -6.18
CA ALA A 97 -7.81 3.78 -6.54
C ALA A 97 -7.91 2.75 -7.67
N LEU A 98 -8.88 1.85 -7.53
CA LEU A 98 -9.30 0.89 -8.54
C LEU A 98 -10.54 1.40 -9.27
N SER A 99 -11.00 0.65 -10.27
CA SER A 99 -12.12 1.04 -11.13
C SER A 99 -13.43 1.35 -10.40
N ARG A 100 -13.62 0.79 -9.20
CA ARG A 100 -14.81 1.01 -8.36
C ARG A 100 -14.82 2.40 -7.70
N ASP A 101 -13.66 2.98 -7.37
CA ASP A 101 -13.54 4.32 -6.80
C ASP A 101 -13.42 5.37 -7.92
N VAL A 102 -14.53 5.63 -8.61
CA VAL A 102 -14.59 6.52 -9.79
C VAL A 102 -14.14 7.94 -9.45
N GLU A 103 -14.49 8.43 -8.26
CA GLU A 103 -14.13 9.77 -7.78
C GLU A 103 -12.73 9.84 -7.17
N LYS A 104 -12.04 8.69 -7.03
CA LYS A 104 -10.71 8.56 -6.44
C LYS A 104 -10.63 9.14 -5.02
N LYS A 105 -11.71 9.01 -4.24
CA LYS A 105 -11.77 9.52 -2.86
C LYS A 105 -10.68 8.91 -1.98
N SER A 106 -10.37 7.64 -2.20
CA SER A 106 -9.33 6.89 -1.48
C SER A 106 -7.90 7.39 -1.73
N MET A 107 -7.70 8.24 -2.75
CA MET A 107 -6.38 8.79 -3.10
C MET A 107 -6.20 10.24 -2.63
N ILE A 108 -7.20 10.85 -1.98
CA ILE A 108 -7.11 12.23 -1.49
C ILE A 108 -6.29 12.23 -0.19
N PRO A 109 -5.09 12.84 -0.14
CA PRO A 109 -4.24 12.76 1.05
C PRO A 109 -4.85 13.46 2.27
N ILE A 110 -4.70 12.83 3.43
CA ILE A 110 -5.02 13.42 4.72
C ILE A 110 -3.80 14.18 5.23
N LYS A 111 -4.01 15.43 5.67
CA LYS A 111 -2.92 16.30 6.16
C LYS A 111 -2.37 15.89 7.52
N GLN A 112 -3.24 15.37 8.39
CA GLN A 112 -2.89 15.05 9.76
C GLN A 112 -2.28 13.63 9.82
N PRO A 113 -1.06 13.46 10.38
CA PRO A 113 -0.53 12.14 10.66
C PRO A 113 -1.39 11.44 11.73
N VAL A 114 -1.42 10.11 11.68
CA VAL A 114 -2.21 9.28 12.59
C VAL A 114 -1.31 8.32 13.36
N THR A 115 -1.74 7.87 14.53
CA THR A 115 -1.07 6.77 15.26
C THR A 115 -1.63 5.41 14.83
N CYS A 116 -0.95 4.32 15.20
CA CYS A 116 -1.43 2.95 14.90
C CYS A 116 -2.84 2.68 15.43
N ASP A 117 -3.14 3.11 16.66
CA ASP A 117 -4.45 2.91 17.29
C ASP A 117 -5.59 3.59 16.51
N GLU A 118 -5.30 4.71 15.84
CA GLU A 118 -6.30 5.45 15.05
C GLU A 118 -6.58 4.81 13.68
N ILE A 119 -5.74 3.89 13.23
CA ILE A 119 -5.91 3.17 11.95
C ILE A 119 -6.94 2.06 12.13
N ASP A 120 -6.74 1.21 13.15
CA ASP A 120 -7.58 0.05 13.41
C ASP A 120 -9.04 0.43 13.74
N LEU A 121 -9.27 1.67 14.19
CA LEU A 121 -10.61 2.21 14.45
C LEU A 121 -11.32 2.74 13.19
N ARG A 122 -10.61 2.93 12.08
CA ARG A 122 -11.10 3.61 10.87
C ARG A 122 -11.19 2.72 9.64
N ASP A 123 -10.50 1.58 9.64
CA ASP A 123 -10.48 0.60 8.55
C ASP A 123 -11.40 -0.60 8.85
#